data_AF-A0A973JFM8-F1
#
_entry.id   AF-A0A973JFM8-F1
#
_cell.length_a   1.000
_cell.length_b   1.000
_cell.length_c   1.000
_cell.angle_alpha   90.00
_cell.angle_beta   90.00
_cell.angle_gamma   90.00
#
_symmetry.space_group_name_H-M   'P 1'
#
loop_
_entity.id
_entity.type
_entity.pdbx_description
1 polymer ?
#
loop_
_entity_poly.entity_id
_entity_poly.type
_entity_poly.pdbx_seq_one_letter_code
_entity_poly.pdbx_strand_id
1 'polypeptide(L)'
;MQIKRKPEWLKVKLPASREFTHVKAILSQFNLHSICQEARCPNVAECFHSGTATFLILGNICTRRCRYCNVEHGTPEGVDMHEPER
;
A
#
# COMPACT_ATOMS: atom_id res chain seq x y z
N MET A 1 12.91 20.52 8.30
CA MET A 1 12.05 19.87 9.32
C MET A 1 12.91 18.86 10.05
N GLN A 2 13.12 18.99 11.36
CA GLN A 2 13.97 18.06 12.11
C GLN A 2 13.18 16.76 12.33
N ILE A 3 13.57 15.67 11.65
CA ILE A 3 12.94 14.37 11.82
C ILE A 3 13.36 13.82 13.19
N LYS A 4 12.44 13.80 14.14
CA LYS A 4 12.67 13.16 15.44
C LYS A 4 12.83 11.66 15.24
N ARG A 5 13.85 11.06 15.86
CA ARG A 5 14.06 9.62 15.87
C ARG A 5 12.81 8.95 16.46
N LYS A 6 12.34 7.88 15.81
CA LYS A 6 11.24 7.05 16.32
C LYS A 6 11.68 6.35 17.63
N PRO A 7 10.77 6.14 18.59
CA PRO A 7 11.07 5.39 19.81
C PRO A 7 11.56 3.97 19.50
N GLU A 8 12.35 3.39 20.39
CA GLU A 8 12.97 2.07 20.19
C GLU A 8 11.95 0.93 20.00
N TRP A 9 10.75 1.05 20.57
CA TRP A 9 9.67 0.08 20.44
C TRP A 9 8.93 0.14 19.10
N LEU A 10 9.06 1.23 18.33
CA LEU A 10 8.35 1.43 17.06
C LEU A 10 9.19 0.88 15.89
N LYS A 11 9.40 -0.44 15.90
CA LYS A 11 10.15 -1.19 14.88
C LYS A 11 9.31 -2.34 14.35
N VAL A 12 9.53 -2.68 13.08
CA VAL A 12 8.91 -3.83 12.43
C VAL A 12 9.98 -4.81 11.98
N LYS A 13 9.63 -6.10 11.90
CA LYS A 13 10.52 -7.12 11.35
C LYS A 13 10.49 -7.04 9.81
N LEU A 14 11.63 -7.29 9.17
CA LEU A 14 11.69 -7.32 7.71
C LEU A 14 10.92 -8.53 7.16
N PRO A 15 10.14 -8.36 6.07
CA PRO A 15 9.40 -9.46 5.46
C PRO A 15 10.36 -10.49 4.86
N ALA A 16 10.23 -11.76 5.25
CA ALA A 16 11.03 -12.87 4.73
C ALA A 16 10.20 -14.14 4.49
N SER A 17 8.92 -13.99 4.14
CA SER A 17 8.00 -15.13 3.95
C SER A 17 7.53 -15.26 2.50
N ARG A 18 7.18 -16.48 2.09
CA ARG A 18 6.67 -16.77 0.74
C ARG A 18 5.29 -16.14 0.52
N GLU A 19 4.47 -16.12 1.56
CA GLU A 19 3.11 -15.58 1.60
C GLU A 19 3.10 -14.07 1.32
N PHE A 20 4.05 -13.34 1.90
CA PHE A 20 4.24 -11.92 1.59
C PHE A 20 4.43 -11.68 0.08
N THR A 21 5.32 -12.48 -0.52
CA THR A 21 5.62 -12.40 -1.95
C THR A 21 4.42 -12.82 -2.80
N HIS A 22 3.62 -13.79 -2.34
CA HIS A 22 2.42 -14.25 -3.03
C HIS A 22 1.37 -13.15 -3.16
N VAL A 23 0.98 -12.50 -2.05
CA VAL A 23 0.01 -11.39 -2.09
C VAL A 23 0.52 -10.24 -2.96
N LYS A 24 1.81 -9.90 -2.82
CA LYS A 24 2.43 -8.86 -3.66
C LYS A 24 2.42 -9.23 -5.14
N ALA A 25 2.65 -10.50 -5.48
CA ALA A 25 2.63 -10.98 -6.86
C ALA A 25 1.22 -10.92 -7.46
N ILE A 26 0.18 -11.29 -6.71
CA ILE A 26 -1.22 -11.17 -7.17
C ILE A 26 -1.56 -9.71 -7.49
N LEU A 27 -1.30 -8.78 -6.56
CA LEU A 27 -1.56 -7.35 -6.79
C LEU A 27 -0.85 -6.84 -8.05
N SER A 28 0.42 -7.23 -8.24
CA SER A 28 1.18 -6.85 -9.43
C SER A 28 0.66 -7.51 -10.71
N GLN A 29 0.24 -8.78 -10.65
CA GLN A 29 -0.26 -9.53 -11.80
C GLN A 29 -1.54 -8.91 -12.36
N PHE A 30 -2.44 -8.46 -11.47
CA PHE A 30 -3.71 -7.87 -11.83
C PHE A 30 -3.66 -6.34 -11.94
N ASN A 31 -2.47 -5.74 -11.81
CA ASN A 31 -2.29 -4.29 -11.84
C ASN A 31 -3.25 -3.56 -10.87
N LEU A 32 -3.34 -4.08 -9.65
CA LEU A 32 -4.19 -3.56 -8.57
C LEU A 32 -3.36 -2.82 -7.53
N HIS A 33 -3.91 -1.73 -7.01
CA HIS A 33 -3.29 -0.97 -5.94
C HIS A 33 -3.80 -1.43 -4.57
N SER A 34 -2.93 -1.32 -3.56
CA SER A 34 -3.27 -1.57 -2.18
C SER A 34 -2.84 -0.41 -1.30
N ILE A 35 -3.75 0.04 -0.41
CA ILE A 35 -3.42 1.10 0.55
C ILE A 35 -2.27 0.66 1.49
N CYS A 36 -2.08 -0.65 1.68
CA CYS A 36 -0.95 -1.20 2.45
C CYS A 36 0.40 -0.77 1.86
N GLN A 37 0.50 -0.70 0.53
CA GLN A 37 1.71 -0.33 -0.21
C GLN A 37 1.78 1.19 -0.44
N GLU A 38 0.72 1.79 -0.98
CA GLU A 38 0.70 3.21 -1.37
C GLU A 38 0.84 4.15 -0.16
N ALA A 39 0.26 3.78 0.99
CA ALA A 39 0.41 4.55 2.23
C ALA A 39 1.69 4.22 3.02
N ARG A 40 2.53 3.29 2.55
CA ARG A 40 3.73 2.78 3.25
C ARG A 40 3.41 2.27 4.66
N CYS A 41 2.37 1.44 4.77
CA CYS A 41 1.91 0.93 6.05
C CYS A 41 3.00 0.05 6.70
N PRO A 42 3.37 0.29 7.98
CA PRO A 42 4.39 -0.52 8.66
C PRO A 42 3.96 -1.99 8.83
N ASN A 43 2.66 -2.28 8.78
CA ASN A 43 2.10 -3.62 8.98
C ASN A 43 1.98 -4.43 7.69
N VAL A 44 2.43 -3.91 6.54
CA VAL A 44 2.31 -4.61 5.24
C VAL A 44 2.91 -6.02 5.26
N ALA A 45 4.02 -6.20 5.99
CA ALA A 45 4.67 -7.50 6.14
C ALA A 45 3.77 -8.52 6.85
N GLU A 46 3.14 -8.10 7.95
CA GLU A 46 2.25 -8.93 8.76
C GLU A 46 0.95 -9.24 8.01
N CYS A 47 0.29 -8.23 7.46
CA CYS A 47 -0.97 -8.42 6.75
C CYS A 47 -0.81 -9.35 5.54
N PHE A 48 0.20 -9.10 4.70
CA PHE A 48 0.43 -9.93 3.51
C PHE A 48 0.88 -11.36 3.89
N HIS A 49 1.63 -11.52 4.97
CA HIS A 49 1.96 -12.85 5.49
C HIS A 49 0.70 -13.63 5.87
N SER A 50 -0.29 -12.96 6.46
CA SER A 50 -1.61 -13.53 6.77
C SER A 50 -2.56 -13.61 5.57
N GLY A 51 -2.08 -13.41 4.34
CA GLY A 51 -2.91 -13.45 3.13
C GLY A 51 -3.93 -12.31 3.04
N THR A 52 -3.71 -11.22 3.77
CA THR A 52 -4.67 -10.09 3.89
C THR A 52 -4.12 -8.84 3.21
N ALA A 53 -4.95 -8.19 2.39
CA ALA A 53 -4.67 -6.88 1.82
C ALA A 53 -5.92 -6.00 1.84
N THR A 54 -5.72 -4.69 1.83
CA THR A 54 -6.80 -3.73 1.60
C THR A 54 -6.56 -3.07 0.26
N PHE A 55 -7.52 -3.21 -0.65
CA PHE A 55 -7.45 -2.63 -1.99
C PHE A 55 -7.58 -1.11 -1.93
N LEU A 56 -6.90 -0.44 -2.85
CA LEU A 56 -7.08 0.97 -3.16
C LEU A 56 -7.60 1.04 -4.59
N ILE A 57 -8.87 1.38 -4.74
CA ILE A 57 -9.53 1.51 -6.05
C ILE A 57 -9.30 2.89 -6.65
N LEU A 58 -9.58 3.05 -7.94
CA LEU A 58 -9.44 4.28 -8.71
C LEU A 58 -7.99 4.77 -8.82
N GLY A 59 -7.04 3.83 -8.81
CA GLY A 59 -5.60 4.10 -8.95
C GLY A 59 -4.90 4.52 -7.65
N ASN A 60 -3.65 4.96 -7.77
CA ASN A 60 -2.78 5.33 -6.65
C ASN A 60 -2.58 6.84 -6.46
N ILE A 61 -3.25 7.68 -7.26
CA ILE A 61 -3.14 9.13 -7.19
C ILE A 61 -4.40 9.70 -6.53
N CYS A 62 -4.23 10.44 -5.44
CA CYS A 62 -5.33 11.14 -4.77
C CYS A 62 -5.40 12.59 -5.25
N THR A 63 -6.61 13.07 -5.54
CA THR A 63 -6.85 14.51 -5.84
C THR A 63 -6.78 15.40 -4.59
N ARG A 64 -6.76 14.80 -3.40
CA ARG A 64 -6.62 15.50 -2.12
C ARG A 64 -5.21 15.35 -1.58
N ARG A 65 -4.84 16.25 -0.66
CA ARG A 65 -3.51 16.28 -0.01
C ARG A 65 -3.62 16.32 1.51
N CYS A 66 -4.14 15.26 2.11
CA CYS A 66 -4.22 15.12 3.56
C CYS A 66 -2.80 15.14 4.15
N ARG A 67 -2.56 15.99 5.16
CA ARG A 67 -1.21 16.26 5.72
C ARG A 67 -0.48 15.03 6.27
N TYR A 68 -1.20 13.96 6.60
CA TYR A 68 -0.66 12.72 7.15
C TYR A 68 -0.54 11.59 6.12
N CYS A 69 -1.18 11.74 4.94
CA CYS A 69 -1.31 10.67 3.97
C CYS A 69 -0.07 10.61 3.08
N ASN A 70 0.41 9.39 2.83
CA ASN A 70 1.57 9.15 1.97
C ASN A 70 1.20 8.75 0.54
N VAL A 71 -0.10 8.56 0.24
CA VAL A 71 -0.57 8.29 -1.13
C VAL A 71 -0.16 9.45 -2.05
N GLU A 72 0.28 9.14 -3.26
CA GLU A 72 0.70 10.14 -4.25
C GLU A 72 -0.45 11.12 -4.52
N HIS A 73 -0.12 12.39 -4.75
CA HIS A 73 -1.14 13.42 -4.98
C HIS A 73 -0.95 14.08 -6.33
N GLY A 74 -2.04 14.30 -7.04
CA GLY A 74 -1.99 14.85 -8.39
C GLY A 74 -3.27 14.60 -9.17
N THR A 75 -3.14 14.59 -10.49
CA THR A 75 -4.22 14.24 -11.42
C THR A 75 -4.17 12.74 -11.68
N PRO A 76 -5.22 11.98 -11.32
CA PRO A 76 -5.28 10.55 -11.61
C PRO A 76 -5.41 10.26 -13.10
N GLU A 77 -5.20 8.99 -13.47
CA GLU A 77 -5.61 8.48 -14.78
C GLU A 77 -7.15 8.44 -14.90
N GLY A 78 -7.65 8.14 -16.09
CA GLY A 78 -9.08 7.94 -16.31
C GLY A 78 -9.63 6.77 -15.48
N VAL A 79 -10.93 6.80 -15.18
CA VAL A 79 -11.59 5.71 -14.44
C VAL A 79 -11.53 4.42 -15.25
N ASP A 80 -10.91 3.39 -14.67
CA ASP A 80 -10.89 2.04 -15.22
C ASP A 80 -12.16 1.29 -14.79
N MET A 81 -13.13 1.20 -15.70
CA MET A 81 -14.39 0.51 -15.44
C MET A 81 -14.23 -1.00 -15.26
N HIS A 82 -13.09 -1.58 -15.66
CA HIS A 82 -12.80 -3.02 -15.54
C HIS A 82 -11.97 -3.35 -14.29
N GLU A 83 -11.64 -2.37 -13.44
CA GLU A 83 -10.96 -2.62 -12.16
C GLU A 83 -11.70 -3.62 -11.25
N PRO A 84 -13.06 -3.62 -11.16
CA PRO A 84 -13.78 -4.56 -10.30
C PRO A 84 -13.70 -6.04 -10.70
N GLU A 85 -13.46 -6.36 -11.97
CA GLU A 85 -13.39 -7.75 -12.48
C GLU A 85 -12.01 -8.39 -12.36
N ARG A 86 -10.99 -7.62 -11.97
CA ARG A 86 -9.61 -8.08 -11.85
C ARG A 86 -9.32 -8.84 -10.57
#